data_AF-A0A9N9ST90-F1
#
_entry.id   AF-A0A9N9ST90-F1
#
_cell.length_a   1.000
_cell.length_b   1.000
_cell.length_c   1.000
_cell.angle_alpha   90.00
_cell.angle_beta   90.00
_cell.angle_gamma   90.00
#
_symmetry.space_group_name_H-M   'P 1'
#
loop_
_entity.id
_entity.type
_entity.pdbx_description
1 polymer ?
#
loop_
_entity_poly.entity_id
_entity_poly.type
_entity_poly.pdbx_seq_one_letter_code
_entity_poly.pdbx_strand_id
1 'polypeptide(L)'
;MMKELDVEAGKIGLNMNYSKTKIITNTNKDITMRIGQDEIEQAQEYIIYLSQTIKLNKENQTAEIKRRVRLAWAAFSKLRYILKNKRYPQHLKTKVYNQCVLPVLTYG
;
A
#
# COMPACT_ATOMS: atom_id res chain seq x y z
N MET A 1 0.00 25.79 -5.35
CA MET A 1 0.68 24.48 -5.47
C MET A 1 -0.18 23.35 -6.06
N MET A 2 -1.18 22.74 -5.38
CA MET A 2 -1.89 21.57 -5.97
C MET A 2 -2.76 21.95 -7.19
N LYS A 3 -3.42 23.11 -7.15
CA LYS A 3 -4.15 23.67 -8.31
C LYS A 3 -3.23 24.02 -9.48
N GLU A 4 -2.04 24.55 -9.20
CA GLU A 4 -1.03 24.80 -10.24
C GLU A 4 -0.58 23.50 -10.89
N LEU A 5 -0.35 22.45 -10.09
CA LEU A 5 0.02 21.14 -10.62
C LEU A 5 -1.06 20.57 -11.54
N ASP A 6 -2.34 20.74 -11.20
CA ASP A 6 -3.46 20.32 -12.06
C ASP A 6 -3.48 21.10 -13.40
N VAL A 7 -3.27 22.41 -13.35
CA VAL A 7 -3.18 23.25 -14.56
C VAL A 7 -1.99 22.85 -15.44
N GLU A 8 -0.79 22.68 -14.86
CA GLU A 8 0.41 22.30 -15.62
C GLU A 8 0.32 20.87 -16.16
N ALA A 9 -0.25 19.93 -15.40
CA ALA A 9 -0.53 18.57 -15.86
C ALA A 9 -1.50 18.57 -17.04
N GLY A 10 -2.53 19.41 -17.01
CA GLY A 10 -3.48 19.58 -18.11
C GLY A 10 -2.82 20.06 -19.41
N LYS A 11 -1.80 20.92 -19.33
CA LYS A 11 -1.05 21.40 -20.52
C LYS A 11 -0.34 20.28 -21.28
N ILE A 12 0.06 19.22 -20.57
CA ILE A 12 0.69 18.03 -21.16
C ILE A 12 -0.30 16.88 -21.40
N GLY A 13 -1.60 17.12 -21.22
CA GLY A 13 -2.68 16.15 -21.45
C GLY A 13 -2.89 15.14 -20.32
N LEU A 14 -2.37 15.39 -19.11
CA LEU A 14 -2.62 14.57 -17.93
C LEU A 14 -3.78 15.14 -17.10
N ASN A 15 -4.68 14.27 -16.64
CA ASN A 15 -5.77 14.63 -15.74
C ASN A 15 -5.57 13.96 -14.38
N MET A 16 -5.76 14.73 -13.31
CA MET A 16 -5.73 14.19 -11.96
C MET A 16 -6.96 13.33 -11.67
N ASN A 17 -6.74 12.23 -10.95
CA ASN A 17 -7.83 11.43 -10.40
C ASN A 17 -8.12 11.90 -8.97
N TYR A 18 -9.18 12.69 -8.80
CA TYR A 18 -9.53 13.27 -7.50
C TYR A 18 -9.91 12.19 -6.47
N SER A 19 -10.55 11.09 -6.89
CA SER A 19 -10.93 9.99 -6.00
C SER A 19 -9.73 9.22 -5.41
N LYS A 20 -8.63 9.11 -6.16
CA LYS A 20 -7.38 8.47 -5.70
C LYS A 20 -6.44 9.44 -5.00
N THR A 21 -6.62 10.74 -5.17
CA THR A 21 -5.80 11.77 -4.54
C THR A 21 -6.30 12.01 -3.14
N LYS A 22 -5.41 11.96 -2.14
CA LYS A 22 -5.75 12.23 -0.74
C LYS A 22 -4.68 13.08 -0.09
N ILE A 23 -5.09 13.91 0.87
CA ILE A 23 -4.17 14.75 1.64
C ILE A 23 -3.65 13.99 2.85
N ILE A 24 -2.34 14.09 3.07
CA ILE A 24 -1.63 13.54 4.24
C ILE A 24 -0.97 14.72 4.96
N THR A 25 -1.26 14.90 6.25
CA THR A 25 -0.68 15.98 7.05
C THR A 25 -0.39 15.51 8.47
N ASN A 26 0.78 15.87 9.00
CA ASN A 26 1.18 15.61 10.39
C ASN A 26 0.51 16.60 11.38
N THR A 27 -0.48 17.36 10.92
CA THR A 27 -1.13 18.39 11.71
C THR A 27 -2.54 17.93 12.03
N ASN A 28 -2.99 18.08 13.28
CA ASN A 28 -4.36 17.73 13.71
C ASN A 28 -5.43 18.72 13.19
N LYS A 29 -5.13 19.45 12.12
CA LYS A 29 -6.07 20.38 11.49
C LYS A 29 -6.76 19.64 10.35
N ASP A 30 -8.08 19.75 10.30
CA ASP A 30 -8.84 19.31 9.14
C ASP A 30 -8.52 20.24 7.98
N ILE A 31 -7.85 19.69 6.96
CA ILE A 31 -7.49 20.39 5.73
C ILE A 31 -8.49 19.97 4.67
N THR A 32 -9.43 20.85 4.37
CA THR A 32 -10.31 20.74 3.21
C THR A 32 -9.68 21.48 2.03
N MET A 33 -9.38 20.76 0.95
CA MET A 33 -8.90 21.34 -0.31
C MET A 33 -9.86 21.00 -1.43
N ARG A 34 -10.24 22.01 -2.22
CA ARG A 34 -11.12 21.85 -3.37
C ARG A 34 -10.39 22.18 -4.66
N ILE A 35 -10.45 21.27 -5.63
CA ILE A 35 -9.95 21.47 -7.00
C ILE A 35 -11.15 21.41 -7.94
N GLY A 36 -11.47 22.53 -8.58
CA GLY A 36 -12.70 22.68 -9.35
C GLY A 36 -13.96 22.52 -8.48
N GLN A 37 -14.77 21.51 -8.78
CA GLN A 37 -15.99 21.15 -8.06
C GLN A 37 -15.78 20.04 -7.02
N ASP A 38 -14.67 19.31 -7.09
CA ASP A 38 -14.42 18.14 -6.25
C ASP A 38 -13.60 18.49 -4.99
N GLU A 39 -14.01 17.93 -3.86
CA GLU A 39 -13.29 18.00 -2.59
C GLU A 39 -12.33 16.82 -2.45
N ILE A 40 -11.08 17.12 -2.11
CA ILE A 40 -10.05 16.12 -1.87
C ILE A 40 -10.09 15.74 -0.39
N GLU A 41 -10.36 14.47 -0.14
CA GLU A 41 -10.41 13.92 1.21
C GLU A 41 -9.03 13.90 1.87
N GLN A 42 -8.99 14.26 3.15
CA GLN A 42 -7.86 13.99 4.01
C GLN A 42 -7.91 12.54 4.50
N ALA A 43 -6.78 11.83 4.44
CA ALA A 43 -6.71 10.49 5.00
C ALA A 43 -6.54 10.53 6.52
N GLN A 44 -7.42 9.81 7.21
CA GLN A 44 -7.57 9.90 8.66
C GLN A 44 -6.59 9.03 9.45
N GLU A 45 -6.26 7.83 8.97
CA GLU A 45 -5.49 6.86 9.79
C GLU A 45 -4.27 6.25 9.10
N TYR A 46 -4.38 5.89 7.83
CA TYR A 46 -3.29 5.31 7.05
C TYR A 46 -3.59 5.40 5.55
N ILE A 47 -2.54 5.60 4.76
CA ILE A 47 -2.59 5.42 3.30
C ILE A 47 -1.68 4.26 2.90
N ILE A 48 -2.05 3.57 1.82
CA ILE A 48 -1.15 2.62 1.16
C ILE A 48 -0.50 3.35 -0.01
N TYR A 49 0.82 3.49 0.04
CA TYR A 49 1.60 4.09 -1.04
C TYR A 49 2.73 3.13 -1.42
N LEU A 50 2.82 2.77 -2.69
CA LEU A 50 3.81 1.80 -3.20
C LEU A 50 3.89 0.51 -2.36
N SER A 51 2.72 -0.02 -1.97
CA SER A 51 2.62 -1.21 -1.11
C SER A 51 3.22 -1.04 0.29
N GLN A 52 3.40 0.20 0.75
CA GLN A 52 3.76 0.51 2.13
C GLN A 52 2.58 1.18 2.82
N THR A 53 2.30 0.76 4.05
CA THR A 53 1.35 1.50 4.88
C THR A 53 2.09 2.70 5.45
N ILE A 54 1.59 3.89 5.15
CA ILE A 54 2.10 5.14 5.69
C ILE A 54 1.11 5.65 6.73
N LYS A 55 1.55 5.61 7.97
CA LYS A 55 1.00 6.36 9.11
C LYS A 55 2.00 7.46 9.46
N LEU A 56 1.49 8.64 9.75
CA LEU A 56 2.32 9.77 10.18
C LEU A 56 2.76 9.64 11.65
N ASN A 57 2.12 8.75 12.41
CA ASN A 57 2.46 8.48 13.80
C ASN A 57 3.68 7.55 13.93
N LYS A 58 4.37 7.62 15.07
CA LYS A 58 5.53 6.77 15.42
C LYS A 58 5.25 5.25 15.32
N GLU A 59 3.99 4.85 15.32
CA GLU A 59 3.56 3.45 15.22
C GLU A 59 3.48 2.91 13.78
N ASN A 60 3.92 3.67 12.78
CA ASN A 60 3.81 3.24 11.38
C ASN A 60 4.43 1.87 11.12
N GLN A 61 5.62 1.66 11.68
CA GLN A 61 6.39 0.43 11.49
C GLN A 61 5.66 -0.80 12.03
N THR A 62 4.96 -0.70 13.17
CA THR A 62 4.24 -1.84 13.76
C THR A 62 2.98 -2.17 12.97
N ALA A 63 2.27 -1.17 12.46
CA ALA A 63 1.10 -1.37 11.61
C ALA A 63 1.46 -2.04 10.28
N GLU A 64 2.57 -1.60 9.66
CA GLU A 64 3.06 -2.17 8.41
C GLU A 64 3.55 -3.62 8.58
N ILE A 65 4.35 -3.90 9.61
CA ILE A 65 4.80 -5.26 9.94
C ILE A 65 3.60 -6.20 10.12
N LYS A 66 2.59 -5.77 10.90
CA LYS A 66 1.36 -6.57 11.09
C LYS A 66 0.63 -6.81 9.76
N ARG A 67 0.59 -5.84 8.84
CA ARG A 67 0.01 -6.03 7.50
C ARG A 67 0.81 -7.05 6.67
N ARG A 68 2.12 -6.91 6.61
CA ARG A 68 3.03 -7.83 5.88
C ARG A 68 2.93 -9.26 6.38
N VAL A 69 2.89 -9.46 7.69
CA VAL A 69 2.69 -10.79 8.30
C VAL A 69 1.36 -11.40 7.87
N ARG A 70 0.26 -10.63 7.88
CA ARG A 70 -1.05 -11.11 7.41
C ARG A 70 -1.04 -11.48 5.93
N LEU A 71 -0.39 -10.66 5.09
CA LEU A 71 -0.28 -10.93 3.65
C LEU A 71 0.60 -12.16 3.37
N ALA A 72 1.71 -12.31 4.08
CA ALA A 72 2.57 -13.49 3.98
C ALA A 72 1.80 -14.76 4.39
N TRP A 73 0.99 -14.70 5.45
CA TRP A 73 0.09 -15.80 5.84
C TRP A 73 -0.95 -16.11 4.76
N ALA A 74 -1.55 -15.09 4.14
CA ALA A 74 -2.49 -15.28 3.03
C ALA A 74 -1.80 -15.94 1.82
N ALA A 75 -0.59 -15.51 1.46
CA ALA A 75 0.20 -16.09 0.38
C ALA A 75 0.58 -17.56 0.68
N PHE A 76 1.01 -17.84 1.91
CA PHE A 76 1.27 -19.20 2.38
C PHE A 76 0.00 -20.07 2.32
N SER A 77 -1.14 -19.54 2.73
CA SER A 77 -2.43 -20.25 2.69
C SER A 77 -2.84 -20.60 1.26
N LYS A 78 -2.65 -19.67 0.30
CA LYS A 78 -2.87 -19.94 -1.13
C LYS A 78 -1.97 -21.05 -1.66
N LEU A 79 -0.72 -21.13 -1.20
CA LEU A 79 0.26 -22.14 -1.62
C LEU A 79 0.31 -23.39 -0.73
N ARG A 80 -0.66 -23.53 0.19
CA ARG A 80 -0.70 -24.61 1.17
C ARG A 80 -0.67 -26.00 0.54
N TYR A 81 -1.27 -26.16 -0.63
CA TYR A 81 -1.31 -27.43 -1.37
C TYR A 81 0.07 -27.89 -1.85
N ILE A 82 1.04 -26.99 -2.02
CA ILE A 82 2.44 -27.31 -2.34
C ILE A 82 3.23 -27.46 -1.05
N LEU A 83 3.13 -26.46 -0.17
CA LEU A 83 3.99 -26.35 1.02
C LEU A 83 3.69 -27.44 2.06
N LYS A 84 2.42 -27.83 2.25
CA LYS A 84 2.03 -28.89 3.20
C LYS A 84 1.99 -30.30 2.61
N ASN A 85 2.11 -30.44 1.29
CA ASN A 85 2.01 -31.76 0.66
C ASN A 85 3.31 -32.55 0.86
N LYS A 86 3.21 -33.74 1.45
CA LYS A 86 4.36 -34.63 1.75
C LYS A 86 5.02 -35.21 0.49
N ARG A 87 4.34 -35.19 -0.66
CA ARG A 87 4.86 -35.72 -1.93
C ARG A 87 5.98 -34.86 -2.51
N TYR A 88 6.00 -33.56 -2.23
CA TYR A 88 7.04 -32.68 -2.76
C TYR A 88 8.31 -32.70 -1.90
N PRO A 89 9.49 -32.81 -2.53
CA PRO A 89 10.76 -32.73 -1.82
C PRO A 89 10.97 -31.34 -1.22
N GLN A 90 11.72 -31.29 -0.11
CA GLN A 90 11.87 -30.08 0.69
C GLN A 90 12.51 -28.90 -0.09
N HIS A 91 13.47 -29.18 -0.98
CA HIS A 91 14.14 -28.13 -1.75
C HIS A 91 13.17 -27.33 -2.66
N LEU A 92 12.16 -28.00 -3.25
CA LEU A 92 11.15 -27.31 -4.07
C LEU A 92 10.22 -26.46 -3.21
N LYS A 93 9.86 -26.94 -2.01
CA LYS A 93 9.06 -26.15 -1.06
C LYS A 93 9.79 -24.90 -0.62
N THR A 94 11.08 -25.01 -0.31
CA THR A 94 11.93 -23.87 0.04
C THR A 94 12.02 -22.87 -1.12
N LYS A 95 12.16 -23.35 -2.36
CA LYS A 95 12.18 -22.48 -3.55
C LYS A 95 10.87 -21.70 -3.71
N VAL A 96 9.73 -22.38 -3.61
CA VAL A 96 8.40 -21.76 -3.69
C VAL A 96 8.19 -20.75 -2.56
N TYR A 97 8.60 -21.09 -1.34
CA TYR A 97 8.52 -20.17 -0.21
C TYR A 97 9.35 -18.90 -0.43
N ASN A 98 10.62 -19.05 -0.83
CA ASN A 98 11.54 -17.94 -1.07
C ASN A 98 11.11 -17.05 -2.25
N GLN A 99 10.43 -17.61 -3.26
CA GLN A 99 9.99 -16.86 -4.43
C GLN A 99 8.62 -16.20 -4.25
N CYS A 100 7.72 -16.77 -3.44
CA CYS A 100 6.33 -16.32 -3.40
C CYS A 100 5.88 -15.79 -2.03
N VAL A 101 6.44 -16.29 -0.92
CA VAL A 101 6.02 -15.90 0.44
C VAL A 101 6.99 -14.89 1.03
N LEU A 102 8.30 -15.12 0.86
CA LEU A 102 9.33 -14.22 1.37
C LEU A 102 9.23 -12.81 0.79
N PRO A 103 9.03 -12.59 -0.53
CA PRO A 103 8.95 -11.24 -1.08
C PRO A 103 7.73 -10.45 -0.56
N VAL A 104 6.63 -11.14 -0.25
CA VAL A 104 5.45 -10.52 0.37
C VAL A 104 5.74 -10.08 1.80
N LEU A 105 6.56 -10.83 2.54
CA LEU A 105 6.97 -10.45 3.88
C LEU A 105 7.98 -9.29 3.88
N THR A 106 8.90 -9.25 2.91
CA THR A 106 9.97 -8.25 2.87
C THR A 106 9.56 -6.95 2.18
N TYR A 107 8.70 -7.01 1.16
CA TYR A 107 8.32 -5.86 0.33
C TYR A 107 6.80 -5.63 0.19
N GLY A 108 5.95 -6.56 0.65
CA GLY A 108 4.49 -6.51 0.45
C GLY A 108 3.71 -5.57 1.36
#